data_AF-A0A355C210-F1
#
_entry.id   AF-A0A355C210-F1
#
_cell.length_a   1.000
_cell.length_b   1.000
_cell.length_c   1.000
_cell.angle_alpha   90.00
_cell.angle_beta   90.00
_cell.angle_gamma   90.00
#
_symmetry.space_group_name_H-M   'P 1'
#
loop_
_entity.id
_entity.type
_entity.pdbx_description
1 polymer ?
#
loop_
_entity_poly.entity_id
_entity_poly.type
_entity_poly.pdbx_seq_one_letter_code
_entity_poly.pdbx_strand_id
1 'polypeptide(L)' 'EPILLIECPRLLFPFARQIVAETTSNGNFPPVMLDPIDFMTIYQRNLAARQGGAQQALNA' A
#
# COMPACT_ATOMS: atom_id res chain seq x y z
N GLU A 1 10.43 -5.85 -11.86
CA GLU A 1 9.39 -5.99 -10.82
C GLU A 1 9.07 -4.72 -10.02
N PRO A 2 10.04 -3.98 -9.42
CA PRO A 2 9.72 -2.93 -8.44
C PRO A 2 8.85 -1.78 -9.00
N ILE A 3 8.98 -1.47 -10.30
CA ILE A 3 8.13 -0.47 -10.98
C ILE A 3 6.63 -0.79 -10.83
N LEU A 4 6.23 -2.04 -11.04
CA LEU A 4 4.80 -2.43 -10.97
C LEU A 4 4.27 -2.39 -9.54
N LEU A 5 5.13 -2.69 -8.56
CA LEU A 5 4.72 -2.83 -7.16
C LEU A 5 4.85 -1.54 -6.34
N ILE A 6 5.55 -0.53 -6.86
CA ILE A 6 5.76 0.76 -6.20
C ILE A 6 5.16 1.89 -7.03
N GLU A 7 5.56 2.03 -8.30
CA GLU A 7 5.20 3.20 -9.10
C GLU A 7 3.76 3.14 -9.62
N CYS A 8 3.27 1.99 -10.07
CA CYS A 8 1.87 1.85 -10.46
C CYS A 8 0.90 2.20 -9.31
N PRO A 9 1.01 1.63 -8.09
CA PRO A 9 0.13 2.04 -6.99
C PRO A 9 0.36 3.49 -6.55
N ARG A 10 1.60 4.01 -6.62
CA ARG A 10 1.87 5.43 -6.33
C ARG A 10 1.11 6.38 -7.26
N LEU A 11 1.03 6.05 -8.55
CA LEU A 11 0.27 6.82 -9.54
C LEU A 11 -1.25 6.70 -9.36
N LEU A 12 -1.74 5.53 -8.97
CA LEU A 12 -3.17 5.28 -8.78
C LEU A 12 -3.70 5.83 -7.45
N PHE A 13 -2.83 5.95 -6.43
CA PHE A 13 -3.24 6.30 -5.06
C PHE A 13 -4.01 7.63 -4.93
N PRO A 14 -3.64 8.74 -5.60
CA PRO A 14 -4.40 9.98 -5.52
C PRO A 14 -5.87 9.82 -5.95
N PHE A 15 -6.13 9.00 -6.97
CA PHE A 15 -7.49 8.72 -7.43
C PHE A 15 -8.25 7.85 -6.44
N ALA A 16 -7.60 6.80 -5.92
CA ALA A 16 -8.21 5.95 -4.90
C ALA A 16 -8.56 6.74 -3.63
N ARG A 17 -7.67 7.63 -3.19
CA ARG A 17 -7.90 8.56 -2.07
C ARG A 17 -9.12 9.46 -2.31
N GLN A 18 -9.25 10.02 -3.51
CA GLN A 18 -10.38 10.86 -3.87
C GLN A 18 -11.70 10.07 -3.86
N ILE A 19 -11.72 8.87 -4.45
CA ILE A 19 -12.89 8.00 -4.47
C ILE A 19 -13.37 7.69 -3.05
N VAL A 20 -12.45 7.42 -2.12
CA VAL A 20 -12.80 7.14 -0.71
C VAL A 20 -13.40 8.38 -0.03
N ALA A 21 -12.82 9.55 -0.24
CA ALA A 21 -13.32 10.80 0.32
C ALA A 21 -14.74 11.13 -0.20
N GLU A 22 -14.96 10.98 -1.51
CA GLU A 22 -16.28 11.19 -2.14
C GLU A 22 -17.31 10.16 -1.66
N THR A 23 -16.93 8.89 -1.62
CA THR A 23 -17.83 7.80 -1.20
C THR A 23 -18.31 7.98 0.25
N THR A 24 -17.40 8.36 1.14
CA THR A 24 -17.73 8.60 2.55
C THR A 24 -18.61 9.84 2.73
N SER A 25 -18.31 10.92 2.00
CA SER A 25 -19.16 12.11 1.96
C SER A 25 -20.56 11.82 1.43
N ASN A 26 -20.67 11.04 0.35
CA ASN A 26 -21.96 10.65 -0.24
C ASN A 26 -22.79 9.77 0.71
N GLY A 27 -22.14 9.08 1.64
CA GLY A 27 -22.78 8.35 2.73
C GLY A 27 -23.24 9.23 3.91
N ASN A 28 -23.14 10.56 3.80
CA ASN A 28 -23.45 11.52 4.87
C ASN A 28 -22.51 11.40 6.10
N PHE A 29 -21.28 10.93 5.88
CA PHE A 29 -20.19 10.96 6.86
C PHE A 29 -19.19 12.08 6.51
N PRO A 30 -18.37 12.54 7.46
CA PRO A 30 -17.23 13.40 7.14
C PRO A 30 -16.32 12.73 6.08
N PRO A 31 -15.77 13.48 5.12
CA PRO A 31 -14.88 12.92 4.10
C PRO A 31 -13.64 12.27 4.74
N VAL A 32 -13.39 11.01 4.40
CA VAL A 32 -12.20 10.29 4.86
C VAL A 32 -11.06 10.53 3.87
N MET A 33 -10.09 11.32 4.31
CA MET A 33 -8.86 11.58 3.54
C MET A 33 -7.77 10.62 3.99
N LEU A 34 -7.41 9.66 3.13
CA LEU A 34 -6.31 8.74 3.42
C LEU A 34 -4.97 9.49 3.55
N ASP A 35 -4.13 9.05 4.47
CA ASP A 35 -2.77 9.58 4.57
C ASP A 35 -1.90 9.11 3.39
N PRO A 36 -0.89 9.90 2.98
CA PRO A 36 0.07 9.48 1.97
C PRO A 36 0.76 8.16 2.36
N ILE A 37 0.84 7.23 1.40
CA ILE A 37 1.47 5.92 1.60
C ILE A 37 2.89 5.92 1.04
N ASP A 38 3.86 5.46 1.83
CA ASP A 38 5.22 5.15 1.36
C ASP A 38 5.30 3.70 0.84
N PHE A 39 5.01 3.54 -0.45
CA PHE A 39 5.05 2.24 -1.13
C PHE A 39 6.44 1.62 -1.18
N MET A 40 7.52 2.41 -1.14
CA MET A 40 8.89 1.89 -1.16
C MET A 40 9.22 1.18 0.15
N THR A 41 8.89 1.80 1.28
CA THR A 41 9.08 1.18 2.60
C THR A 41 8.26 -0.10 2.74
N ILE A 42 7.02 -0.12 2.23
CA ILE A 42 6.17 -1.32 2.23
C ILE A 42 6.80 -2.44 1.38
N TYR A 43 7.28 -2.12 0.18
CA TYR A 43 7.94 -3.10 -0.69
C TYR A 43 9.18 -3.71 -0.03
N GLN A 44 10.03 -2.89 0.59
CA GLN A 44 11.23 -3.35 1.29
C GLN A 44 10.89 -4.27 2.47
N ARG A 45 9.89 -3.90 3.28
CA ARG A 45 9.42 -4.74 4.40
C ARG A 45 8.91 -6.10 3.90
N ASN A 46 8.14 -6.11 2.81
CA ASN A 46 7.63 -7.34 2.23
C ASN A 46 8.76 -8.23 1.66
N LEU A 47 9.77 -7.63 1.04
CA LEU A 47 10.94 -8.37 0.54
C LEU A 47 11.74 -8.99 1.69
N ALA A 48 11.99 -8.22 2.76
CA ALA A 48 12.70 -8.71 3.94
C ALA A 48 11.93 -9.85 4.64
N ALA A 49 10.59 -9.74 4.76
CA ALA A 49 9.75 -10.80 5.32
C ALA A 49 9.81 -12.09 4.51
N ARG A 50 9.83 -11.99 3.17
CA ARG A 50 9.98 -13.15 2.27
C ARG A 50 11.33 -13.84 2.41
N GLN A 51 12.40 -13.07 2.60
CA GLN A 51 13.75 -13.62 2.82
C GLN A 51 13.90 -14.22 4.23
N GLY A 52 13.32 -13.60 5.25
CA GLY A 52 13.35 -14.09 6.64
C GLY A 52 12.55 -15.38 6.85
N GLY A 53 11.38 -15.51 6.21
CA GLY A 53 10.57 -16.73 6.26
C GLY A 53 11.23 -17.92 5.55
N ALA A 54 11.98 -17.66 4.47
CA ALA A 54 12.78 -18.69 3.81
C ALA A 54 13.95 -19.19 4.67
N GLN A 55 14.58 -18.30 5.45
CA GLN A 55 15.68 -18.68 6.35
C GLN A 55 15.22 -19.47 7.58
N GLN A 56 14.00 -19.23 8.08
CA GLN A 56 13.44 -20.00 9.21
C GLN A 56 13.01 -21.42 8.81
N ALA A 57 12.55 -21.63 7.59
CA ALA A 57 12.20 -22.96 7.08
C ALA A 57 13.42 -23.87 6.79
N LEU A 58 14.61 -23.30 6.58
CA LEU A 58 15.85 -24.06 6.36
C LEU A 58 16.54 -24.50 7.67
N ASN A 59 16.13 -23.94 8.81
CA ASN A 59 16.69 -24.26 10.14
C ASN A 59 15.78 -25.17 10.98
N ALA A 60 14.68 -25.69 10.41
CA ALA A 60 13.74 -26.62 11.04
C ALA A 60 13.80 -27.99 10.34
#